data_AF-A0A7D5NDY0-F1
#
_entry.id   AF-A0A7D5NDY0-F1
#
_cell.length_a   1.000
_cell.length_b   1.000
_cell.length_c   1.000
_cell.angle_alpha   90.00
_cell.angle_beta   90.00
_cell.angle_gamma   90.00
#
_symmetry.space_group_name_H-M   'P 1'
#
loop_
_entity.id
_entity.type
_entity.pdbx_description
1 polymer ?
#
loop_
_entity_poly.entity_id
_entity_poly.type
_entity_poly.pdbx_seq_one_letter_code
_entity_poly.pdbx_strand_id
1 'polypeptide(L)'
;MYHAKTQGRNNFQFFTERINAQALEKMMVENALRQAIPGDLLLHYQPQLCLVSRSVHGAEALVRWAHPELGIISPARFIPIAEEAGLICTLGEWVLQEACRVMRSTGINMSVNLSPLQLTQSDIVAKVTEALDGMAGYRLTLEITESAFINDFAATKATLMALKKIGVNLALDDFGTGYSSLSYLYQLPFDYLKIDQSFIRDQNNIPIVLAIIEMANKLDIMTVAEGVETLEQMAFLEANGCDVIQGYHFSRPLPLAALTDFAENPPYEVASKPRIKKPLAEASNPLLAWSFTYETGDTSIDAQHQELIRILNRFDASTHSGDKKSETRKVMKALIEYVRSHFSFEEDLMHEHAYPDRGEHQAQHLQLADVLSSYDLQLKANPQIDLRQLVISLHAWLVQHIHSSDRKLGKFLKKRGVSAIQGP
;
A
#
# COMPACT_ATOMS: atom_id res chain seq x y z
N MET A 1 20.67 -29.51 -17.19
CA MET A 1 19.37 -29.19 -17.84
C MET A 1 18.45 -28.36 -16.95
N TYR A 2 18.14 -28.76 -15.71
CA TYR A 2 17.28 -27.99 -14.79
C TYR A 2 17.79 -26.57 -14.50
N HIS A 3 19.07 -26.41 -14.22
CA HIS A 3 19.71 -25.11 -13.96
C HIS A 3 19.77 -24.18 -15.19
N ALA A 4 19.69 -24.74 -16.40
CA ALA A 4 19.60 -23.96 -17.63
C ALA A 4 18.16 -23.47 -17.89
N LYS A 5 17.14 -24.11 -17.29
CA LYS A 5 15.74 -23.65 -17.37
C LYS A 5 15.46 -22.49 -16.41
N THR A 6 16.11 -22.45 -15.24
CA THR A 6 15.91 -21.39 -14.23
C THR A 6 16.60 -20.07 -14.58
N GLN A 7 17.62 -20.08 -15.45
CA GLN A 7 18.32 -18.87 -15.90
C GLN A 7 17.89 -18.37 -17.30
N GLY A 8 16.71 -18.77 -17.77
CA GLY A 8 16.16 -18.36 -19.07
C GLY A 8 16.43 -19.36 -20.20
N ARG A 9 15.55 -19.38 -21.21
CA ARG A 9 15.69 -20.24 -22.38
C ARG A 9 16.87 -19.75 -23.24
N ASN A 10 17.60 -20.68 -23.88
CA ASN A 10 18.78 -20.47 -24.74
C ASN A 10 20.14 -20.29 -24.01
N ASN A 11 20.39 -21.05 -22.95
CA ASN A 11 21.69 -21.11 -22.26
C ASN A 11 22.19 -22.56 -22.09
N PHE A 12 23.50 -22.76 -21.96
CA PHE A 12 24.14 -24.02 -21.63
C PHE A 12 24.92 -23.88 -20.32
N GLN A 13 24.86 -24.88 -19.45
CA GLN A 13 25.52 -24.87 -18.14
C GLN A 13 26.40 -26.11 -18.02
N PHE A 14 27.63 -25.93 -17.55
CA PHE A 14 28.60 -27.01 -17.36
C PHE A 14 28.27 -27.82 -16.11
N PHE A 15 28.30 -29.14 -16.24
CA PHE A 15 28.07 -30.10 -15.16
C PHE A 15 29.29 -30.06 -14.22
N THR A 16 29.16 -29.43 -13.05
CA THR A 16 30.24 -29.30 -12.06
C THR A 16 29.82 -29.94 -10.73
N GLU A 17 30.78 -30.48 -9.96
CA GLU A 17 30.53 -31.13 -8.66
C GLU A 17 29.73 -30.24 -7.69
N ARG A 18 29.90 -28.92 -7.79
CA ARG A 18 29.15 -27.92 -7.03
C ARG A 18 27.64 -27.95 -7.29
N ILE A 19 27.22 -28.22 -8.53
CA ILE A 19 25.79 -28.31 -8.90
C ILE A 19 25.19 -29.61 -8.34
N ASN A 20 25.95 -30.71 -8.32
CA ASN A 20 25.51 -31.96 -7.69
C ASN A 20 25.35 -31.79 -6.17
N ALA A 21 26.30 -31.11 -5.51
CA ALA A 21 26.23 -30.86 -4.07
C ALA A 21 25.00 -30.02 -3.69
N GLN A 22 24.69 -28.96 -4.45
CA GLN A 22 23.51 -28.11 -4.21
C GLN A 22 22.19 -28.85 -4.49
N ALA A 23 22.13 -29.67 -5.54
CA ALA A 23 20.95 -30.48 -5.83
C ALA A 23 20.70 -31.55 -4.75
N LEU A 24 21.77 -32.18 -4.27
CA LEU A 24 21.71 -33.16 -3.18
C LEU A 24 21.28 -32.51 -1.86
N GLU A 25 21.88 -31.37 -1.51
CA GLU A 25 21.52 -30.60 -0.33
C GLU A 25 20.05 -30.18 -0.36
N LYS A 26 19.57 -29.67 -1.50
CA LYS A 26 18.16 -29.30 -1.67
C LYS A 26 17.23 -30.49 -1.49
N MET A 27 17.56 -31.65 -2.08
CA MET A 27 16.78 -32.87 -1.91
C MET A 27 16.78 -33.36 -0.46
N MET A 28 17.90 -33.25 0.25
CA MET A 28 18.00 -33.58 1.68
C MET A 28 17.11 -32.65 2.52
N VAL A 29 17.20 -31.35 2.28
CA VAL A 29 16.38 -30.34 2.98
C VAL A 29 14.89 -30.55 2.70
N GLU A 30 14.50 -30.81 1.44
CA GLU A 30 13.11 -31.09 1.09
C GLU A 30 12.57 -32.33 1.82
N ASN A 31 13.30 -33.45 1.78
CA ASN A 31 12.90 -34.68 2.45
C ASN A 31 12.79 -34.51 3.97
N ALA A 32 13.75 -33.81 4.58
CA ALA A 32 13.73 -33.53 6.01
C ALA A 32 12.57 -32.58 6.36
N LEU A 33 12.27 -31.57 5.53
CA LEU A 33 11.17 -30.63 5.78
C LEU A 33 9.81 -31.32 5.77
N ARG A 34 9.59 -32.32 4.90
CA ARG A 34 8.36 -33.13 4.88
C ARG A 34 8.11 -33.83 6.22
N GLN A 35 9.17 -34.29 6.88
CA GLN A 35 9.09 -34.94 8.20
C GLN A 35 9.02 -33.93 9.35
N ALA A 36 9.58 -32.73 9.16
CA ALA A 36 9.66 -31.69 10.18
C ALA A 36 8.33 -30.97 10.44
N ILE A 37 7.51 -30.75 9.41
CA ILE A 37 6.22 -30.05 9.54
C ILE A 37 5.35 -30.57 10.71
N PRO A 38 5.20 -31.89 10.95
CA PRO A 38 4.41 -32.40 12.07
C PRO A 38 5.07 -32.33 13.46
N GLY A 39 6.32 -31.87 13.64
CA GLY A 39 6.94 -31.93 14.97
C GLY A 39 8.23 -31.12 15.24
N ASP A 40 9.02 -30.77 14.23
CA ASP A 40 10.34 -30.11 14.42
C ASP A 40 10.30 -28.60 14.11
N LEU A 41 9.12 -28.08 13.77
CA LEU A 41 8.91 -26.65 13.56
C LEU A 41 8.44 -25.99 14.85
N LEU A 42 8.90 -24.75 15.05
CA LEU A 42 8.45 -23.88 16.11
C LEU A 42 8.33 -22.45 15.60
N LEU A 43 7.52 -21.64 16.28
CA LEU A 43 7.43 -20.21 15.98
C LEU A 43 8.24 -19.41 16.99
N HIS A 44 9.06 -18.51 16.49
CA HIS A 44 9.50 -17.34 17.25
C HIS A 44 8.65 -16.14 16.85
N TYR A 45 8.55 -15.18 17.74
CA TYR A 45 7.68 -14.02 17.60
C TYR A 45 8.52 -12.76 17.71
N GLN A 46 8.49 -11.91 16.70
CA GLN A 46 9.16 -10.62 16.78
C GLN A 46 8.14 -9.54 17.17
N PRO A 47 8.29 -8.90 18.34
CA PRO A 47 7.37 -7.85 18.76
C PRO A 47 7.36 -6.67 17.80
N GLN A 48 6.17 -6.14 17.55
CA GLN A 48 5.90 -4.91 16.82
C GLN A 48 5.42 -3.85 17.81
N LEU A 49 6.00 -2.66 17.74
CA LEU A 49 5.75 -1.59 18.72
C LEU A 49 5.07 -0.41 18.04
N CYS A 50 3.98 0.08 18.62
CA CYS A 50 3.38 1.32 18.15
C CYS A 50 4.17 2.51 18.68
N LEU A 51 4.67 3.35 17.77
CA LEU A 51 5.42 4.55 18.11
C LEU A 51 4.57 5.59 18.86
N VAL A 52 3.27 5.65 18.54
CA VAL A 52 2.34 6.62 19.14
C VAL A 52 1.97 6.25 20.57
N SER A 53 1.50 5.03 20.81
CA SER A 53 1.07 4.59 22.15
C SER A 53 2.23 4.10 23.00
N ARG A 54 3.40 3.87 22.40
CA ARG A 54 4.56 3.25 23.05
C ARG A 54 4.21 1.90 23.68
N SER A 55 3.32 1.14 23.05
CA SER A 55 2.90 -0.19 23.51
C SER A 55 3.14 -1.25 22.44
N VAL A 56 3.12 -2.51 22.82
CA VAL A 56 3.10 -3.62 21.87
C VAL A 56 1.85 -3.52 20.99
N HIS A 57 2.06 -3.44 19.68
CA HIS A 57 1.02 -3.43 18.66
C HIS A 57 0.58 -4.86 18.29
N GLY A 58 1.55 -5.77 18.22
CA GLY A 58 1.37 -7.18 17.85
C GLY A 58 2.73 -7.88 17.80
N ALA A 59 2.78 -9.04 17.16
CA ALA A 59 4.03 -9.73 16.89
C ALA A 59 3.98 -10.44 15.53
N GLU A 60 5.11 -10.45 14.82
CA GLU A 60 5.27 -11.24 13.61
C GLU A 60 5.66 -12.68 13.98
N ALA A 61 4.88 -13.64 13.50
CA ALA A 61 5.13 -15.06 13.66
C ALA A 61 6.15 -15.56 12.63
N LEU A 62 7.35 -15.86 13.10
CA LEU A 62 8.49 -16.25 12.30
C LEU A 62 8.84 -17.72 12.54
N VAL A 63 8.62 -18.55 11.53
CA VAL A 63 8.94 -19.99 11.59
C VAL A 63 10.42 -20.22 11.84
N ARG A 64 10.74 -21.22 12.66
CA ARG A 64 12.07 -21.74 12.91
C ARG A 64 12.02 -23.25 12.77
N TRP A 65 13.06 -23.82 12.18
CA TRP A 65 13.18 -25.26 12.08
C TRP A 65 14.27 -25.75 13.01
N ALA A 66 13.87 -26.41 14.10
CA ALA A 66 14.75 -26.99 15.08
C ALA A 66 15.13 -28.42 14.67
N HIS A 67 16.11 -28.54 13.78
CA HIS A 67 16.56 -29.83 13.31
C HIS A 67 17.37 -30.55 14.41
N PRO A 68 17.09 -31.85 14.70
CA PRO A 68 17.75 -32.58 15.79
C PRO A 68 19.29 -32.59 15.71
N GLU A 69 19.84 -32.76 14.51
CA GLU A 69 21.29 -32.81 14.28
C GLU A 69 21.93 -31.47 13.88
N LEU A 70 21.23 -30.62 13.11
CA LEU A 70 21.79 -29.40 12.51
C LEU A 70 21.50 -28.14 13.34
N GLY A 71 20.72 -28.26 14.42
CA GLY A 71 20.24 -27.13 15.21
C GLY A 71 19.21 -26.30 14.47
N ILE A 72 19.17 -24.99 14.75
CA ILE A 72 18.20 -24.08 14.12
C ILE A 72 18.60 -23.79 12.67
N ILE A 73 17.78 -24.25 11.74
CA ILE A 73 17.92 -23.95 10.31
C ILE A 73 17.20 -22.63 9.99
N SER A 74 17.91 -21.72 9.32
CA SER A 74 17.37 -20.42 8.92
C SER A 74 16.22 -20.54 7.90
N PRO A 75 15.14 -19.77 8.04
CA PRO A 75 14.06 -19.67 7.03
C PRO A 75 14.55 -19.37 5.63
N ALA A 76 15.57 -18.51 5.50
CA ALA A 76 16.17 -18.17 4.21
C ALA A 76 16.76 -19.39 3.47
N ARG A 77 17.04 -20.49 4.19
CA ARG A 77 17.55 -21.73 3.60
C ARG A 77 16.42 -22.67 3.16
N PHE A 78 15.34 -22.80 3.92
CA PHE A 78 14.31 -23.82 3.67
C PHE A 78 13.03 -23.28 3.03
N ILE A 79 12.66 -22.00 3.20
CA ILE A 79 11.46 -21.44 2.58
C ILE A 79 11.52 -21.49 1.05
N PRO A 80 12.61 -21.08 0.37
CA PRO A 80 12.69 -21.18 -1.09
C PRO A 80 12.52 -22.61 -1.59
N ILE A 81 13.07 -23.58 -0.86
CA ILE A 81 12.95 -25.01 -1.17
C ILE A 81 11.50 -25.48 -0.95
N ALA A 82 10.85 -25.02 0.12
CA ALA A 82 9.45 -25.32 0.39
C ALA A 82 8.53 -24.79 -0.71
N GLU A 83 8.79 -23.60 -1.24
CA GLU A 83 8.04 -23.02 -2.36
C GLU A 83 8.23 -23.83 -3.65
N GLU A 84 9.48 -24.12 -4.01
CA GLU A 84 9.78 -24.91 -5.21
C GLU A 84 9.22 -26.34 -5.15
N ALA A 85 9.14 -26.93 -3.95
CA ALA A 85 8.59 -28.27 -3.72
C ALA A 85 7.07 -28.29 -3.47
N GLY A 86 6.41 -27.13 -3.40
CA GLY A 86 4.99 -27.00 -3.05
C GLY A 86 4.65 -27.30 -1.58
N LEU A 87 5.67 -27.48 -0.73
CA LEU A 87 5.52 -27.69 0.72
C LEU A 87 5.14 -26.41 1.47
N ILE A 88 5.33 -25.25 0.86
CA ILE A 88 4.99 -23.95 1.46
C ILE A 88 3.52 -23.86 1.86
N CYS A 89 2.62 -24.55 1.14
CA CYS A 89 1.20 -24.54 1.48
C CYS A 89 0.91 -25.28 2.79
N THR A 90 1.48 -26.48 2.96
CA THR A 90 1.35 -27.25 4.20
C THR A 90 2.06 -26.57 5.37
N LEU A 91 3.25 -26.02 5.11
CA LEU A 91 4.03 -25.26 6.09
C LEU A 91 3.24 -24.02 6.56
N GLY A 92 2.74 -23.22 5.63
CA GLY A 92 2.02 -22.00 5.94
C GLY A 92 0.68 -22.26 6.63
N GLU A 93 0.00 -23.37 6.32
CA GLU A 93 -1.18 -23.81 7.06
C GLU A 93 -0.86 -24.13 8.53
N TRP A 94 0.24 -24.85 8.78
CA TRP A 94 0.71 -25.11 10.14
C TRP A 94 1.09 -23.81 10.88
N VAL A 95 1.82 -22.90 10.23
CA VAL A 95 2.19 -21.59 10.80
C VAL A 95 0.96 -20.78 11.17
N LEU A 96 -0.04 -20.73 10.28
CA LEU A 96 -1.29 -20.00 10.49
C LEU A 96 -2.08 -20.55 11.68
N GLN A 97 -2.22 -21.88 11.76
CA GLN A 97 -2.91 -22.53 12.88
C GLN A 97 -2.22 -22.25 14.21
N GLU A 98 -0.89 -22.36 14.25
CA GLU A 98 -0.10 -22.15 15.46
C GLU A 98 -0.07 -20.67 15.89
N ALA A 99 0.03 -19.74 14.95
CA ALA A 99 -0.06 -18.30 15.22
C ALA A 99 -1.45 -17.95 15.78
N CYS A 100 -2.53 -18.45 15.19
CA CYS A 100 -3.88 -18.23 15.70
C CYS A 100 -4.11 -18.89 17.07
N ARG A 101 -3.53 -20.07 17.33
CA ARG A 101 -3.56 -20.72 18.65
C ARG A 101 -2.91 -19.83 19.71
N VAL A 102 -1.75 -19.27 19.40
CA VAL A 102 -1.05 -18.35 20.32
C VAL A 102 -1.81 -17.04 20.51
N MET A 103 -2.31 -16.44 19.42
CA MET A 103 -3.16 -15.25 19.46
C MET A 103 -4.38 -15.44 20.37
N ARG A 104 -5.04 -16.61 20.32
CA ARG A 104 -6.15 -16.96 21.22
C ARG A 104 -5.73 -17.01 22.67
N SER A 105 -4.59 -17.66 22.96
CA SER A 105 -4.13 -17.87 24.34
C SER A 105 -3.58 -16.61 25.02
N THR A 106 -2.94 -15.72 24.25
CA THR A 106 -2.23 -14.54 24.79
C THR A 106 -3.00 -13.25 24.61
N GLY A 107 -3.88 -13.20 23.61
CA GLY A 107 -4.50 -11.98 23.16
C GLY A 107 -3.57 -11.01 22.41
N ILE A 108 -2.33 -11.40 22.11
CA ILE A 108 -1.43 -10.58 21.30
C ILE A 108 -1.82 -10.74 19.83
N ASN A 109 -1.97 -9.63 19.11
CA ASN A 109 -2.22 -9.65 17.66
C ASN A 109 -1.06 -10.31 16.92
N MET A 110 -1.35 -11.06 15.87
CA MET A 110 -0.33 -11.81 15.12
C MET A 110 -0.27 -11.38 13.67
N SER A 111 0.95 -11.24 13.15
CA SER A 111 1.21 -11.12 11.72
C SER A 111 1.82 -12.41 11.20
N VAL A 112 1.33 -12.89 10.05
CA VAL A 112 1.77 -14.16 9.43
C VAL A 112 2.08 -13.92 7.96
N ASN A 113 3.29 -14.31 7.56
CA ASN A 113 3.71 -14.32 6.16
C ASN A 113 2.86 -15.30 5.32
N LEU A 114 2.35 -14.84 4.19
CA LEU A 114 1.54 -15.60 3.26
C LEU A 114 2.22 -15.65 1.89
N SER A 115 2.67 -16.85 1.49
CA SER A 115 3.35 -17.04 0.21
C SER A 115 2.40 -16.79 -0.98
N PRO A 116 2.89 -16.24 -2.11
CA PRO A 116 2.13 -16.15 -3.36
C PRO A 116 1.48 -17.47 -3.78
N LEU A 117 2.14 -18.62 -3.55
CA LEU A 117 1.60 -19.92 -3.90
C LEU A 117 0.35 -20.26 -3.05
N GLN A 118 0.31 -19.87 -1.79
CA GLN A 118 -0.86 -20.07 -0.93
C GLN A 118 -2.06 -19.23 -1.38
N LEU A 119 -1.83 -17.99 -1.85
CA LEU A 119 -2.88 -17.12 -2.39
C LEU A 119 -3.59 -17.69 -3.62
N THR A 120 -2.92 -18.57 -4.37
CA THR A 120 -3.52 -19.25 -5.52
C THR A 120 -4.37 -20.46 -5.14
N GLN A 121 -4.33 -20.92 -3.89
CA GLN A 121 -5.16 -22.05 -3.45
C GLN A 121 -6.62 -21.61 -3.30
N SER A 122 -7.54 -22.36 -3.90
CA SER A 122 -8.97 -22.03 -3.85
C SER A 122 -9.58 -22.11 -2.44
N ASP A 123 -8.91 -22.78 -1.51
CA ASP A 123 -9.36 -23.01 -0.13
C ASP A 123 -8.69 -22.08 0.91
N ILE A 124 -7.81 -21.15 0.50
CA ILE A 124 -7.08 -20.29 1.45
C ILE A 124 -8.01 -19.47 2.37
N VAL A 125 -9.10 -18.95 1.82
CA VAL A 125 -10.12 -18.19 2.56
C VAL A 125 -10.77 -19.08 3.63
N ALA A 126 -11.05 -20.34 3.30
CA ALA A 126 -11.61 -21.31 4.24
C ALA A 126 -10.60 -21.67 5.35
N LYS A 127 -9.32 -21.90 4.99
CA LYS A 127 -8.24 -22.19 5.95
C LYS A 127 -8.01 -21.06 6.94
N VAL A 128 -8.03 -19.81 6.48
CA VAL A 128 -7.93 -18.63 7.37
C VAL A 128 -9.13 -18.54 8.28
N THR A 129 -10.33 -18.78 7.76
CA THR A 129 -11.57 -18.77 8.57
C THR A 129 -11.52 -19.85 9.66
N GLU A 130 -11.09 -21.06 9.31
CA GLU A 130 -10.94 -22.18 10.24
C GLU A 130 -9.87 -21.87 11.30
N ALA A 131 -8.71 -21.38 10.89
CA ALA A 131 -7.62 -21.05 11.81
C ALA A 131 -8.02 -19.97 12.82
N LEU A 132 -8.83 -18.98 12.42
CA LEU A 132 -9.35 -17.96 13.34
C LEU A 132 -10.24 -18.56 14.44
N ASP A 133 -10.98 -19.63 14.15
CA ASP A 133 -11.85 -20.33 15.11
C ASP A 133 -12.77 -19.37 15.89
N GLY A 134 -13.50 -18.52 15.14
CA GLY A 134 -14.44 -17.53 15.71
C GLY A 134 -13.79 -16.28 16.32
N MET A 135 -12.46 -16.17 16.31
CA MET A 135 -11.77 -14.95 16.73
C MET A 135 -12.04 -13.80 15.76
N ALA A 136 -11.97 -12.58 16.30
CA ALA A 136 -12.09 -11.38 15.49
C ALA A 136 -10.92 -11.28 14.50
N GLY A 137 -11.22 -11.27 13.19
CA GLY A 137 -10.24 -11.28 12.11
C GLY A 137 -9.20 -10.17 12.22
N TYR A 138 -9.57 -8.98 12.70
CA TYR A 138 -8.69 -7.81 12.77
C TYR A 138 -7.46 -7.98 13.66
N ARG A 139 -7.40 -9.07 14.44
CA ARG A 139 -6.25 -9.44 15.28
C ARG A 139 -5.17 -10.20 14.52
N LEU A 140 -5.52 -10.73 13.34
CA LEU A 140 -4.62 -11.40 12.42
C LEU A 140 -4.30 -10.49 11.24
N THR A 141 -3.02 -10.29 10.99
CA THR A 141 -2.50 -9.62 9.80
C THR A 141 -1.85 -10.65 8.89
N LEU A 142 -2.23 -10.69 7.62
CA LEU A 142 -1.57 -11.51 6.61
C LEU A 142 -0.60 -10.63 5.82
N GLU A 143 0.68 -10.99 5.82
CA GLU A 143 1.76 -10.25 5.16
C GLU A 143 2.03 -10.87 3.79
N ILE A 144 1.97 -10.06 2.74
CA ILE A 144 2.07 -10.52 1.35
C ILE A 144 3.13 -9.71 0.65
N THR A 145 4.09 -10.38 0.00
CA THR A 145 5.12 -9.70 -0.79
C THR A 145 4.56 -9.16 -2.10
N GLU A 146 5.21 -8.13 -2.67
CA GLU A 146 4.84 -7.58 -3.99
C GLU A 146 4.82 -8.61 -5.12
N SER A 147 5.65 -9.66 -5.00
CA SER A 147 5.77 -10.72 -6.01
C SER A 147 4.45 -11.47 -6.26
N ALA A 148 3.53 -11.46 -5.28
CA ALA A 148 2.21 -12.07 -5.40
C ALA A 148 1.39 -11.51 -6.57
N PHE A 149 1.65 -10.26 -6.99
CA PHE A 149 0.88 -9.56 -8.01
C PHE A 149 1.41 -9.73 -9.44
N ILE A 150 2.55 -10.39 -9.62
CA ILE A 150 3.23 -10.49 -10.92
C ILE A 150 2.48 -11.40 -11.89
N ASN A 151 1.92 -12.51 -11.40
CA ASN A 151 1.36 -13.56 -12.26
C ASN A 151 -0.11 -13.31 -12.63
N ASP A 152 -0.96 -13.02 -11.64
CA ASP A 152 -2.39 -12.79 -11.85
C ASP A 152 -2.94 -11.80 -10.82
N PHE A 153 -2.92 -10.51 -11.19
CA PHE A 153 -3.40 -9.42 -10.35
C PHE A 153 -4.90 -9.54 -10.03
N ALA A 154 -5.72 -9.94 -11.02
CA ALA A 154 -7.18 -9.98 -10.86
C ALA A 154 -7.60 -11.10 -9.89
N ALA A 155 -7.03 -12.29 -10.03
CA ALA A 155 -7.28 -13.40 -9.11
C ALA A 155 -6.78 -13.07 -7.70
N THR A 156 -5.56 -12.52 -7.58
CA THR A 156 -4.99 -12.15 -6.27
C THR A 156 -5.86 -11.10 -5.57
N LYS A 157 -6.29 -10.05 -6.30
CA LYS A 157 -7.22 -9.04 -5.78
C LYS A 157 -8.53 -9.65 -5.29
N ALA A 158 -9.10 -10.61 -6.01
CA ALA A 158 -10.34 -11.28 -5.60
C ALA A 158 -10.15 -12.06 -4.30
N THR A 159 -9.04 -12.80 -4.16
CA THR A 159 -8.68 -13.52 -2.93
C THR A 159 -8.48 -12.55 -1.75
N LEU A 160 -7.73 -11.46 -1.94
CA LEU A 160 -7.50 -10.47 -0.89
C LEU A 160 -8.81 -9.80 -0.44
N MET A 161 -9.71 -9.45 -1.38
CA MET A 161 -11.03 -8.94 -1.05
C MET A 161 -11.88 -9.96 -0.27
N ALA A 162 -11.76 -11.25 -0.58
CA ALA A 162 -12.44 -12.31 0.18
C ALA A 162 -11.86 -12.46 1.60
N LEU A 163 -10.54 -12.37 1.77
CA LEU A 163 -9.89 -12.34 3.07
C LEU A 163 -10.34 -11.13 3.90
N LYS A 164 -10.40 -9.94 3.30
CA LYS A 164 -10.92 -8.74 3.97
C LYS A 164 -12.36 -8.88 4.44
N LYS A 165 -13.21 -9.64 3.74
CA LYS A 165 -14.59 -9.91 4.19
C LYS A 165 -14.64 -10.75 5.46
N ILE A 166 -13.62 -11.57 5.73
CA ILE A 166 -13.45 -12.28 7.01
C ILE A 166 -13.02 -11.31 8.13
N GLY A 167 -12.52 -10.14 7.75
CA GLY A 167 -12.13 -9.08 8.68
C GLY A 167 -10.66 -9.10 9.07
N VAL A 168 -9.82 -9.91 8.42
CA VAL A 168 -8.36 -9.88 8.65
C VAL A 168 -7.75 -8.57 8.15
N ASN A 169 -6.60 -8.22 8.71
CA ASN A 169 -5.77 -7.17 8.15
C ASN A 169 -4.86 -7.75 7.07
N LEU A 170 -4.48 -6.91 6.11
CA LEU A 170 -3.52 -7.24 5.06
C LEU A 170 -2.37 -6.25 5.12
N ALA A 171 -1.15 -6.77 5.08
CA ALA A 171 0.07 -5.98 4.97
C ALA A 171 0.75 -6.25 3.63
N LEU A 172 1.22 -5.20 2.96
CA LEU A 172 2.15 -5.33 1.84
C LEU A 172 3.57 -5.35 2.39
N ASP A 173 4.25 -6.47 2.20
CA ASP A 173 5.61 -6.71 2.68
C ASP A 173 6.68 -6.39 1.64
N ASP A 174 7.90 -6.11 2.11
CA ASP A 174 9.08 -5.78 1.31
C ASP A 174 8.87 -4.61 0.31
N PHE A 175 8.03 -3.64 0.66
CA PHE A 175 7.65 -2.58 -0.28
C PHE A 175 8.85 -1.77 -0.76
N GLY A 176 8.96 -1.60 -2.08
CA GLY A 176 10.01 -0.82 -2.73
C GLY A 176 11.25 -1.61 -3.16
N THR A 177 11.34 -2.90 -2.80
CA THR A 177 12.47 -3.78 -3.22
C THR A 177 12.24 -4.43 -4.60
N GLY A 178 11.03 -4.31 -5.15
CA GLY A 178 10.57 -5.02 -6.35
C GLY A 178 9.84 -4.17 -7.38
N TYR A 179 8.98 -4.82 -8.17
CA TYR A 179 8.17 -4.20 -9.23
C TYR A 179 6.91 -3.55 -8.62
N SER A 180 7.09 -2.49 -7.83
CA SER A 180 5.96 -1.78 -7.20
C SER A 180 5.23 -0.94 -8.24
N SER A 181 4.07 -1.40 -8.71
CA SER A 181 3.14 -0.47 -9.35
C SER A 181 2.37 0.23 -8.23
N LEU A 182 2.63 1.52 -8.02
CA LEU A 182 1.81 2.39 -7.15
C LEU A 182 0.30 2.26 -7.45
N SER A 183 -0.03 1.93 -8.71
CA SER A 183 -1.40 1.66 -9.13
C SER A 183 -2.03 0.43 -8.46
N TYR A 184 -1.25 -0.54 -8.01
CA TYR A 184 -1.71 -1.73 -7.28
C TYR A 184 -2.04 -1.39 -5.84
N LEU A 185 -1.15 -0.63 -5.17
CA LEU A 185 -1.37 -0.22 -3.78
C LEU A 185 -2.70 0.53 -3.63
N TYR A 186 -3.04 1.42 -4.57
CA TYR A 186 -4.32 2.14 -4.56
C TYR A 186 -5.55 1.23 -4.79
N GLN A 187 -5.39 0.09 -5.46
CA GLN A 187 -6.50 -0.78 -5.86
C GLN A 187 -6.75 -1.95 -4.91
N LEU A 188 -5.82 -2.18 -3.98
CA LEU A 188 -5.80 -3.33 -3.10
C LEU A 188 -6.15 -2.91 -1.67
N PRO A 189 -6.85 -3.75 -0.90
CA PRO A 189 -7.38 -3.34 0.39
C PRO A 189 -6.37 -3.59 1.52
N PHE A 190 -5.17 -3.02 1.38
CA PHE A 190 -4.11 -3.12 2.39
C PHE A 190 -4.38 -2.18 3.56
N ASP A 191 -4.12 -2.66 4.77
CA ASP A 191 -4.21 -1.88 6.01
C ASP A 191 -2.82 -1.44 6.48
N TYR A 192 -1.79 -2.20 6.13
CA TYR A 192 -0.40 -1.93 6.49
C TYR A 192 0.53 -1.94 5.27
N LEU A 193 1.55 -1.09 5.33
CA LEU A 193 2.68 -1.05 4.42
C LEU A 193 3.96 -1.25 5.21
N LYS A 194 4.71 -2.32 4.93
CA LYS A 194 5.96 -2.63 5.61
C LYS A 194 7.14 -2.03 4.83
N ILE A 195 7.98 -1.26 5.52
CA ILE A 195 9.19 -0.63 4.98
C ILE A 195 10.36 -1.57 5.27
N ASP A 196 10.90 -2.18 4.21
CA ASP A 196 11.99 -3.16 4.34
C ASP A 196 13.23 -2.57 5.04
N GLN A 197 13.91 -3.42 5.80
CA GLN A 197 15.12 -3.09 6.56
C GLN A 197 16.26 -2.52 5.68
N SER A 198 16.31 -2.84 4.39
CA SER A 198 17.35 -2.29 3.48
C SER A 198 17.23 -0.78 3.32
N PHE A 199 16.02 -0.22 3.42
CA PHE A 199 15.79 1.22 3.41
C PHE A 199 16.13 1.88 4.74
N ILE A 200 15.92 1.18 5.86
CA ILE A 200 16.18 1.71 7.21
C ILE A 200 17.68 1.72 7.55
N ARG A 201 18.45 0.75 7.03
CA ARG A 201 19.90 0.63 7.29
C ARG A 201 20.75 1.65 6.55
N ASP A 202 20.37 2.05 5.34
CA ASP A 202 21.16 2.99 4.53
C ASP A 202 20.60 4.42 4.64
N GLN A 203 21.41 5.35 5.14
CA GLN A 203 21.02 6.77 5.27
C GLN A 203 20.73 7.43 3.91
N ASN A 204 21.27 6.92 2.81
CA ASN A 204 20.96 7.43 1.47
C ASN A 204 19.50 7.16 1.06
N ASN A 205 18.82 6.23 1.73
CA ASN A 205 17.44 5.85 1.46
C ASN A 205 16.41 6.69 2.24
N ILE A 206 16.85 7.69 3.04
CA ILE A 206 15.96 8.60 3.77
C ILE A 206 14.86 9.20 2.88
N PRO A 207 15.13 9.75 1.68
CA PRO A 207 14.08 10.29 0.82
C PRO A 207 13.03 9.25 0.40
N ILE A 208 13.44 7.99 0.25
CA ILE A 208 12.54 6.88 -0.10
C ILE A 208 11.65 6.55 1.09
N VAL A 209 12.22 6.43 2.30
CA VAL A 209 11.46 6.18 3.53
C VAL A 209 10.41 7.27 3.76
N LEU A 210 10.79 8.55 3.58
CA LEU A 210 9.85 9.67 3.70
C LEU A 210 8.71 9.59 2.67
N ALA A 211 9.03 9.28 1.41
CA ALA A 211 8.03 9.14 0.36
C ALA A 211 7.06 7.98 0.64
N ILE A 212 7.57 6.85 1.17
CA ILE A 212 6.75 5.70 1.55
C ILE A 212 5.79 6.08 2.69
N ILE A 213 6.30 6.73 3.74
CA ILE A 213 5.47 7.17 4.89
C ILE A 213 4.42 8.17 4.44
N GLU A 214 4.79 9.16 3.63
CA GLU A 214 3.83 10.14 3.13
C GLU A 214 2.76 9.50 2.25
N MET A 215 3.14 8.58 1.37
CA MET A 215 2.20 7.85 0.53
C MET A 215 1.21 7.03 1.37
N ALA A 216 1.70 6.25 2.33
CA ALA A 216 0.86 5.46 3.22
C ALA A 216 -0.15 6.35 3.96
N ASN A 217 0.31 7.49 4.49
CA ASN A 217 -0.54 8.49 5.11
C ASN A 217 -1.63 9.03 4.18
N LYS A 218 -1.32 9.30 2.90
CA LYS A 218 -2.30 9.77 1.90
C LYS A 218 -3.32 8.70 1.52
N LEU A 219 -2.98 7.43 1.69
CA LEU A 219 -3.86 6.29 1.43
C LEU A 219 -4.60 5.80 2.68
N ASP A 220 -4.37 6.43 3.84
CA ASP A 220 -4.83 5.98 5.17
C ASP A 220 -4.42 4.53 5.50
N ILE A 221 -3.21 4.16 5.06
CA ILE A 221 -2.55 2.88 5.32
C ILE A 221 -1.54 3.11 6.45
N MET A 222 -1.49 2.21 7.43
CA MET A 222 -0.49 2.26 8.50
C MET A 222 0.88 1.81 8.01
N THR A 223 1.94 2.37 8.56
CA THR A 223 3.33 1.99 8.24
C THR A 223 3.94 1.13 9.33
N VAL A 224 4.68 0.09 8.91
CA VAL A 224 5.50 -0.73 9.79
C VAL A 224 6.95 -0.65 9.29
N ALA A 225 7.85 -0.02 10.03
CA ALA A 225 9.26 0.02 9.65
C ALA A 225 10.05 -1.14 10.26
N GLU A 226 10.76 -1.88 9.42
CA GLU A 226 11.52 -3.07 9.82
C GLU A 226 13.01 -2.80 9.99
N GLY A 227 13.68 -3.65 10.78
CA GLY A 227 15.13 -3.59 10.95
C GLY A 227 15.62 -2.35 11.71
N VAL A 228 14.80 -1.79 12.60
CA VAL A 228 15.23 -0.70 13.49
C VAL A 228 16.27 -1.23 14.48
N GLU A 229 17.49 -0.72 14.41
CA GLU A 229 18.64 -1.18 15.20
C GLU A 229 19.17 -0.11 16.18
N THR A 230 18.80 1.16 15.97
CA THR A 230 19.32 2.31 16.73
C THR A 230 18.21 3.26 17.22
N LEU A 231 18.49 4.03 18.27
CA LEU A 231 17.59 5.07 18.78
C LEU A 231 17.41 6.20 17.75
N GLU A 232 18.45 6.51 16.99
CA GLU A 232 18.44 7.53 15.96
C GLU A 232 17.48 7.17 14.83
N GLN A 233 17.47 5.91 14.38
CA GLN A 233 16.49 5.41 13.40
C GLN A 233 15.06 5.50 13.95
N MET A 234 14.85 5.11 15.20
CA MET A 234 13.54 5.21 15.85
C MET A 234 13.05 6.66 15.92
N ALA A 235 13.90 7.58 16.40
CA ALA A 235 13.56 8.99 16.53
C ALA A 235 13.26 9.63 15.17
N PHE A 236 14.01 9.25 14.13
CA PHE A 236 13.73 9.65 12.75
C PHE A 236 12.35 9.14 12.28
N LEU A 237 12.02 7.87 12.50
CA LEU A 237 10.74 7.29 12.09
C LEU A 237 9.57 7.92 12.86
N GLU A 238 9.70 8.13 14.17
CA GLU A 238 8.71 8.81 15.01
C GLU A 238 8.47 10.25 14.54
N ALA A 239 9.53 11.02 14.29
CA ALA A 239 9.45 12.41 13.85
C ALA A 239 8.77 12.57 12.47
N ASN A 240 8.83 11.55 11.62
CA ASN A 240 8.25 11.58 10.28
C ASN A 240 6.89 10.86 10.18
N GLY A 241 6.32 10.43 11.32
CA GLY A 241 4.96 9.89 11.36
C GLY A 241 4.84 8.42 10.96
N CYS A 242 5.88 7.61 11.20
CA CYS A 242 5.74 6.16 11.13
C CYS A 242 4.89 5.63 12.30
N ASP A 243 4.02 4.65 12.05
CA ASP A 243 3.04 4.19 13.04
C ASP A 243 3.58 3.08 13.95
N VAL A 244 4.25 2.10 13.35
CA VAL A 244 4.71 0.87 14.01
C VAL A 244 6.14 0.57 13.60
N ILE A 245 6.92 0.01 14.52
CA ILE A 245 8.31 -0.40 14.27
C ILE A 245 8.58 -1.81 14.75
N GLN A 246 9.54 -2.44 14.09
CA GLN A 246 10.06 -3.76 14.42
C GLN A 246 11.58 -3.77 14.20
N GLY A 247 12.34 -4.34 15.14
CA GLY A 247 13.79 -4.41 14.95
C GLY A 247 14.57 -4.85 16.18
N TYR A 248 15.84 -5.17 15.96
CA TYR A 248 16.73 -5.73 16.97
C TYR A 248 17.13 -4.74 18.06
N HIS A 249 16.87 -3.44 17.85
CA HIS A 249 17.00 -2.45 18.91
C HIS A 249 16.14 -2.82 20.14
N PHE A 250 14.93 -3.32 19.89
CA PHE A 250 13.95 -3.64 20.94
C PHE A 250 14.00 -5.10 21.31
N SER A 251 13.92 -5.97 20.29
CA SER A 251 13.93 -7.40 20.50
C SER A 251 14.29 -8.14 19.22
N ARG A 252 15.08 -9.20 19.40
CA ARG A 252 15.17 -10.28 18.41
C ARG A 252 13.88 -11.11 18.46
N PRO A 253 13.61 -11.96 17.44
CA PRO A 253 12.51 -12.92 17.51
C PRO A 253 12.64 -13.85 18.74
N LEU A 254 11.59 -13.88 19.56
CA LEU A 254 11.55 -14.53 20.88
C LEU A 254 10.71 -15.81 20.87
N PRO A 255 11.00 -16.81 21.71
CA PRO A 255 10.04 -17.85 22.05
C PRO A 255 8.80 -17.27 22.75
N LEU A 256 7.68 -18.01 22.71
CA LEU A 256 6.39 -17.55 23.26
C LEU A 256 6.46 -17.02 24.70
N ALA A 257 7.13 -17.74 25.61
CA ALA A 257 7.21 -17.34 27.02
C ALA A 257 7.90 -15.98 27.21
N ALA A 258 8.88 -15.66 26.36
CA ALA A 258 9.57 -14.37 26.39
C ALA A 258 8.74 -13.27 25.70
N LEU A 259 7.92 -13.61 24.69
CA LEU A 259 6.96 -12.66 24.11
C LEU A 259 5.93 -12.19 25.14
N THR A 260 5.37 -13.11 25.92
CA THR A 260 4.36 -12.77 26.94
C THR A 260 4.95 -11.86 28.00
N ASP A 261 6.17 -12.13 28.47
CA ASP A 261 6.87 -11.25 29.42
C ASP A 261 7.16 -9.87 28.80
N PHE A 262 7.64 -9.84 27.55
CA PHE A 262 7.89 -8.58 26.82
C PHE A 262 6.62 -7.73 26.66
N ALA A 263 5.46 -8.36 26.45
CA ALA A 263 4.18 -7.66 26.30
C ALA A 263 3.65 -7.08 27.62
N GLU A 264 3.91 -7.75 28.75
CA GLU A 264 3.54 -7.27 30.09
C GLU A 264 4.51 -6.20 30.61
N ASN A 265 5.79 -6.34 30.30
CA ASN A 265 6.88 -5.49 30.77
C ASN A 265 7.69 -4.92 29.59
N PRO A 266 7.09 -4.04 28.75
CA PRO A 266 7.83 -3.46 27.63
C PRO A 266 9.01 -2.64 28.16
N PRO A 267 10.21 -2.73 27.54
CA PRO A 267 11.45 -2.16 28.07
C PRO A 267 11.54 -0.61 28.05
N TYR A 268 10.43 0.12 27.93
CA TYR A 268 10.38 1.57 27.81
C TYR A 268 9.07 2.17 28.35
N GLU A 269 9.11 3.45 28.75
CA GLU A 269 7.94 4.16 29.31
C GLU A 269 6.81 4.30 28.29
N VAL A 270 5.74 3.52 28.50
CA VAL A 270 4.48 3.58 27.77
C VAL A 270 3.81 4.93 28.06
N ALA A 271 3.62 5.76 27.04
CA ALA A 271 2.84 6.98 27.19
C ALA A 271 1.37 6.61 27.46
N SER A 272 0.83 7.05 28.59
CA SER A 272 -0.55 6.80 28.98
C SER A 272 -1.54 7.61 28.12
N LYS A 273 -1.84 7.10 26.92
CA LYS A 273 -3.16 7.07 26.24
C LYS A 273 -2.99 6.82 24.73
N PRO A 274 -3.64 5.78 24.16
CA PRO A 274 -3.69 5.61 22.72
C PRO A 274 -4.59 6.69 22.10
N ARG A 275 -4.15 7.28 20.98
CA ARG A 275 -5.05 7.98 20.08
C ARG A 275 -5.76 6.91 19.24
N ILE A 276 -6.92 6.45 19.71
CA ILE A 276 -7.80 5.54 18.96
C ILE A 276 -8.25 6.29 17.71
N LYS A 277 -7.76 5.92 16.52
CA LYS A 277 -8.45 6.28 15.26
C LYS A 277 -9.83 5.60 15.33
N LYS A 278 -10.90 6.39 15.19
CA LYS A 278 -12.30 5.92 15.28
C LYS A 278 -12.52 4.74 14.33
N PRO A 279 -13.36 3.75 14.71
CA PRO A 279 -13.85 2.77 13.74
C PRO A 279 -14.58 3.50 12.62
N LEU A 280 -14.43 2.98 11.39
CA LEU A 280 -15.15 3.42 10.20
C LEU A 280 -16.65 3.55 10.53
N ALA A 281 -17.11 4.77 10.75
CA ALA A 281 -18.52 5.09 10.72
C ALA A 281 -18.84 5.42 9.26
N GLU A 282 -19.86 4.76 8.72
CA GLU A 282 -20.48 5.04 7.44
C GLU A 282 -20.80 6.54 7.32
N ALA A 283 -19.90 7.29 6.69
CA ALA A 283 -20.13 8.68 6.31
C ALA A 283 -19.33 8.96 5.05
N SER A 284 -20.08 9.08 3.94
CA SER A 284 -19.73 9.67 2.64
C SER A 284 -18.33 10.29 2.56
N ASN A 285 -17.33 9.49 2.20
CA ASN A 285 -15.97 9.97 1.94
C ASN A 285 -16.00 10.71 0.58
N PRO A 286 -15.59 11.99 0.49
CA PRO A 286 -15.49 12.66 -0.80
C PRO A 286 -14.44 11.95 -1.67
N LEU A 287 -14.73 11.75 -2.95
CA LEU A 287 -13.81 11.15 -3.92
C LEU A 287 -12.43 11.86 -3.93
N LEU A 288 -12.42 13.18 -3.67
CA LEU A 288 -11.24 14.04 -3.72
C LEU A 288 -11.19 15.01 -2.53
N ALA A 289 -10.08 15.04 -1.79
CA ALA A 289 -9.82 16.05 -0.77
C ALA A 289 -8.76 17.05 -1.27
N TRP A 290 -8.93 18.35 -0.95
CA TRP A 290 -7.89 19.34 -1.23
C TRP A 290 -6.58 18.96 -0.51
N SER A 291 -5.47 19.10 -1.21
CA SER A 291 -4.12 18.74 -0.76
C SER A 291 -3.13 19.75 -1.29
N PHE A 292 -2.05 20.01 -0.53
CA PHE A 292 -0.97 20.91 -0.92
C PHE A 292 -0.30 20.50 -2.26
N THR A 293 -0.48 19.26 -2.68
CA THR A 293 -0.04 18.74 -4.00
C THR A 293 -0.72 19.44 -5.17
N TYR A 294 -1.89 20.06 -4.95
CA TYR A 294 -2.61 20.87 -5.93
C TYR A 294 -2.23 22.36 -5.86
N GLU A 295 -1.39 22.78 -4.91
CA GLU A 295 -0.95 24.17 -4.83
C GLU A 295 0.02 24.49 -5.98
N THR A 296 -0.37 25.50 -6.75
CA THR A 296 0.41 26.12 -7.82
C THR A 296 1.32 27.21 -7.28
N GLY A 297 1.02 27.72 -6.08
CA GLY A 297 1.72 28.84 -5.46
C GLY A 297 1.16 30.20 -5.86
N ASP A 298 0.07 30.23 -6.64
CA ASP A 298 -0.76 31.40 -6.90
C ASP A 298 -2.14 31.19 -6.24
N THR A 299 -2.48 32.07 -5.30
CA THR A 299 -3.70 31.91 -4.48
C THR A 299 -5.00 32.00 -5.27
N SER A 300 -5.00 32.69 -6.42
CA SER A 300 -6.18 32.85 -7.27
C SER A 300 -6.43 31.62 -8.14
N ILE A 301 -5.36 30.97 -8.61
CA ILE A 301 -5.43 29.68 -9.31
C ILE A 301 -5.83 28.58 -8.32
N ASP A 302 -5.22 28.55 -7.14
CA ASP A 302 -5.50 27.55 -6.10
C ASP A 302 -6.95 27.60 -5.60
N ALA A 303 -7.53 28.81 -5.47
CA ALA A 303 -8.94 28.99 -5.10
C ALA A 303 -9.90 28.43 -6.14
N GLN A 304 -9.56 28.52 -7.43
CA GLN A 304 -10.36 27.95 -8.51
C GLN A 304 -10.25 26.42 -8.52
N HIS A 305 -9.06 25.85 -8.33
CA HIS A 305 -8.90 24.40 -8.21
C HIS A 305 -9.68 23.81 -7.01
N GLN A 306 -9.77 24.53 -5.88
CA GLN A 306 -10.64 24.12 -4.77
C GLN A 306 -12.12 24.05 -5.16
N GLU A 307 -12.60 25.01 -5.96
CA GLU A 307 -13.98 25.00 -6.44
C GLU A 307 -14.25 23.83 -7.39
N LEU A 308 -13.28 23.50 -8.24
CA LEU A 308 -13.36 22.32 -9.09
C LEU A 308 -13.46 21.01 -8.29
N ILE A 309 -12.67 20.85 -7.23
CA ILE A 309 -12.75 19.68 -6.35
C ILE A 309 -14.16 19.58 -5.74
N ARG A 310 -14.77 20.71 -5.34
CA ARG A 310 -16.16 20.72 -4.86
C ARG A 310 -17.15 20.27 -5.94
N ILE A 311 -16.99 20.74 -7.18
CA ILE A 311 -17.83 20.34 -8.32
C ILE A 311 -17.70 18.83 -8.60
N LEU A 312 -16.47 18.29 -8.59
CA LEU A 312 -16.21 16.86 -8.83
C LEU A 312 -16.75 15.96 -7.71
N ASN A 313 -16.60 16.36 -6.44
CA ASN A 313 -17.18 15.62 -5.32
C ASN A 313 -18.71 15.60 -5.35
N ARG A 314 -19.34 16.72 -5.75
CA ARG A 314 -20.78 16.77 -6.00
C ARG A 314 -21.20 15.89 -7.17
N PHE A 315 -20.37 15.84 -8.21
CA PHE A 315 -20.60 14.97 -9.37
C PHE A 315 -20.61 13.50 -8.94
N ASP A 316 -19.58 13.05 -8.22
CA ASP A 316 -19.46 11.68 -7.74
C ASP A 316 -20.65 11.30 -6.83
N ALA A 317 -21.00 12.15 -5.86
CA ALA A 317 -22.15 11.93 -4.99
C ALA A 317 -23.48 11.85 -5.77
N SER A 318 -23.64 12.63 -6.84
CA SER A 318 -24.84 12.63 -7.68
C SER A 318 -24.99 11.35 -8.53
N THR A 319 -23.87 10.69 -8.88
CA THR A 319 -23.92 9.42 -9.63
C THR A 319 -24.37 8.22 -8.78
N HIS A 320 -24.35 8.36 -7.45
CA HIS A 320 -24.74 7.33 -6.48
C HIS A 320 -26.17 7.48 -5.94
N SER A 321 -26.80 8.65 -6.10
CA SER A 321 -28.16 8.94 -5.62
C SER A 321 -29.23 8.64 -6.70
N GLY A 322 -30.38 8.11 -6.28
CA GLY A 322 -31.45 7.60 -7.15
C GLY A 322 -32.22 8.64 -7.98
N ASP A 323 -31.99 9.95 -7.82
CA ASP A 323 -32.68 11.01 -8.58
C ASP A 323 -31.79 11.55 -9.73
N LYS A 324 -31.62 10.70 -10.76
CA LYS A 324 -30.45 10.68 -11.64
C LYS A 324 -30.36 11.74 -12.76
N LYS A 325 -31.45 12.45 -13.10
CA LYS A 325 -31.47 13.26 -14.36
C LYS A 325 -31.27 14.76 -14.18
N SER A 326 -31.83 15.34 -13.11
CA SER A 326 -31.79 16.79 -12.88
C SER A 326 -30.43 17.22 -12.31
N GLU A 327 -29.89 16.44 -11.36
CA GLU A 327 -28.65 16.80 -10.68
C GLU A 327 -27.42 16.59 -11.57
N THR A 328 -27.31 15.45 -12.28
CA THR A 328 -26.21 15.18 -13.22
C THR A 328 -26.06 16.27 -14.30
N ARG A 329 -27.19 16.79 -14.83
CA ARG A 329 -27.16 17.91 -15.79
C ARG A 329 -26.72 19.23 -15.16
N LYS A 330 -27.12 19.51 -13.92
CA LYS A 330 -26.68 20.71 -13.20
C LYS A 330 -25.18 20.68 -12.94
N VAL A 331 -24.64 19.53 -12.53
CA VAL A 331 -23.20 19.42 -12.26
C VAL A 331 -22.38 19.44 -13.57
N MET A 332 -22.86 18.81 -14.65
CA MET A 332 -22.22 18.94 -15.97
C MET A 332 -22.16 20.40 -16.44
N LYS A 333 -23.26 21.14 -16.27
CA LYS A 333 -23.31 22.57 -16.59
C LYS A 333 -22.33 23.39 -15.73
N ALA A 334 -22.27 23.12 -14.44
CA ALA A 334 -21.34 23.77 -13.52
C ALA A 334 -19.87 23.50 -13.89
N LEU A 335 -19.55 22.28 -14.33
CA LEU A 335 -18.21 21.91 -14.78
C LEU A 335 -17.81 22.66 -16.07
N ILE A 336 -18.71 22.76 -17.04
CA ILE A 336 -18.47 23.50 -18.29
C ILE A 336 -18.28 25.00 -18.01
N GLU A 337 -19.10 25.57 -17.11
CA GLU A 337 -18.97 26.96 -16.67
C GLU A 337 -17.65 27.21 -15.94
N TYR A 338 -17.26 26.31 -15.03
CA TYR A 338 -15.96 26.37 -14.36
C TYR A 338 -14.81 26.37 -15.35
N VAL A 339 -14.76 25.38 -16.25
CA VAL A 339 -13.65 25.21 -17.19
C VAL A 339 -13.49 26.44 -18.08
N ARG A 340 -14.60 27.00 -18.57
CA ARG A 340 -14.57 28.24 -19.36
C ARG A 340 -14.03 29.42 -18.55
N SER A 341 -14.50 29.59 -17.32
CA SER A 341 -14.07 30.70 -16.45
C SER A 341 -12.59 30.58 -16.07
N HIS A 342 -12.15 29.37 -15.73
CA HIS A 342 -10.80 29.07 -15.29
C HIS A 342 -9.78 29.26 -16.40
N PHE A 343 -10.04 28.67 -17.58
CA PHE A 343 -9.16 28.81 -18.73
C PHE A 343 -9.07 30.25 -19.21
N SER A 344 -10.17 31.00 -19.22
CA SER A 344 -10.14 32.42 -19.57
C SER A 344 -9.24 33.20 -18.61
N PHE A 345 -9.37 32.95 -17.30
CA PHE A 345 -8.55 33.60 -16.29
C PHE A 345 -7.05 33.31 -16.46
N GLU A 346 -6.67 32.04 -16.67
CA GLU A 346 -5.28 31.67 -16.90
C GLU A 346 -4.73 32.22 -18.22
N GLU A 347 -5.54 32.25 -19.27
CA GLU A 347 -5.15 32.80 -20.57
C GLU A 347 -4.95 34.31 -20.53
N ASP A 348 -5.77 35.03 -19.76
CA ASP A 348 -5.62 36.46 -19.49
C ASP A 348 -4.32 36.73 -18.72
N LEU A 349 -4.03 35.95 -17.67
CA LEU A 349 -2.77 36.03 -16.92
C LEU A 349 -1.55 35.74 -17.81
N MET A 350 -1.63 34.69 -18.64
CA MET A 350 -0.57 34.34 -19.59
C MET A 350 -0.33 35.45 -20.61
N HIS A 351 -1.39 36.11 -21.07
CA HIS A 351 -1.31 37.22 -22.01
C HIS A 351 -0.71 38.47 -21.35
N GLU A 352 -1.24 38.89 -20.20
CA GLU A 352 -0.79 40.06 -19.44
C GLU A 352 0.69 39.97 -19.06
N HIS A 353 1.15 38.77 -18.70
CA HIS A 353 2.52 38.55 -18.26
C HIS A 353 3.42 37.93 -19.34
N ALA A 354 3.01 37.90 -20.61
CA ALA A 354 3.82 37.39 -21.72
C ALA A 354 4.46 36.02 -21.42
N TYR A 355 3.65 35.05 -21.02
CA TYR A 355 4.09 33.68 -20.71
C TYR A 355 4.57 32.96 -21.99
N PRO A 356 5.78 32.39 -22.01
CA PRO A 356 6.41 31.87 -23.23
C PRO A 356 5.71 30.62 -23.81
N ASP A 357 5.14 29.76 -22.97
CA ASP A 357 4.55 28.48 -23.40
C ASP A 357 3.02 28.55 -23.59
N ARG A 358 2.48 29.77 -23.82
CA ARG A 358 1.03 30.02 -23.92
C ARG A 358 0.34 29.14 -24.96
N GLY A 359 0.96 28.90 -26.11
CA GLY A 359 0.36 28.12 -27.20
C GLY A 359 0.11 26.65 -26.86
N GLU A 360 1.06 26.00 -26.18
CA GLU A 360 0.91 24.62 -25.71
C GLU A 360 -0.14 24.51 -24.59
N HIS A 361 -0.15 25.49 -23.69
CA HIS A 361 -1.13 25.59 -22.61
C HIS A 361 -2.57 25.74 -23.15
N GLN A 362 -2.79 26.66 -24.09
CA GLN A 362 -4.09 26.86 -24.75
C GLN A 362 -4.56 25.64 -25.55
N ALA A 363 -3.64 24.88 -26.17
CA ALA A 363 -3.98 23.66 -26.86
C ALA A 363 -4.56 22.59 -25.91
N GLN A 364 -4.03 22.49 -24.69
CA GLN A 364 -4.55 21.58 -23.66
C GLN A 364 -5.95 22.01 -23.20
N HIS A 365 -6.19 23.32 -23.05
CA HIS A 365 -7.52 23.87 -22.73
C HIS A 365 -8.57 23.50 -23.79
N LEU A 366 -8.24 23.72 -25.06
CA LEU A 366 -9.13 23.41 -26.19
C LEU A 366 -9.47 21.92 -26.24
N GLN A 367 -8.47 21.05 -26.01
CA GLN A 367 -8.68 19.61 -25.98
C GLN A 367 -9.68 19.18 -24.89
N LEU A 368 -9.59 19.75 -23.69
CA LEU A 368 -10.56 19.43 -22.62
C LEU A 368 -11.95 19.97 -22.94
N ALA A 369 -12.04 21.19 -23.48
CA ALA A 369 -13.29 21.82 -23.86
C ALA A 369 -14.04 20.99 -24.92
N ASP A 370 -13.31 20.39 -25.87
CA ASP A 370 -13.86 19.49 -26.88
C ASP A 370 -14.38 18.18 -26.26
N VAL A 371 -13.63 17.59 -25.32
CA VAL A 371 -14.06 16.39 -24.57
C VAL A 371 -15.36 16.67 -23.81
N LEU A 372 -15.42 17.77 -23.06
CA LEU A 372 -16.61 18.15 -22.30
C LEU A 372 -17.82 18.43 -23.20
N SER A 373 -17.60 19.10 -24.34
CA SER A 373 -18.65 19.38 -25.31
C SER A 373 -19.21 18.10 -25.95
N SER A 374 -18.34 17.13 -26.24
CA SER A 374 -18.74 15.81 -26.74
C SER A 374 -19.62 15.06 -25.73
N TYR A 375 -19.24 15.06 -24.45
CA TYR A 375 -20.01 14.41 -23.41
C TYR A 375 -21.32 15.14 -23.07
N ASP A 376 -21.37 16.47 -23.14
CA ASP A 376 -22.62 17.23 -23.02
C ASP A 376 -23.62 16.89 -24.14
N LEU A 377 -23.13 16.75 -25.38
CA LEU A 377 -23.95 16.34 -26.51
C LEU A 377 -24.46 14.89 -26.34
N GLN A 378 -23.61 13.99 -25.87
CA GLN A 378 -23.99 12.61 -25.57
C GLN A 378 -24.99 12.51 -24.42
N LEU A 379 -24.84 13.33 -23.36
CA LEU A 379 -25.77 13.39 -22.23
C LEU A 379 -27.15 13.96 -22.63
N LYS A 380 -27.17 14.91 -23.58
CA LYS A 380 -28.40 15.42 -24.20
C LYS A 380 -29.12 14.35 -25.04
N ALA A 381 -28.36 13.53 -25.77
CA ALA A 381 -28.89 12.44 -26.61
C ALA A 381 -29.32 11.20 -25.80
N ASN A 382 -28.54 10.83 -24.78
CA ASN A 382 -28.80 9.71 -23.88
C ASN A 382 -28.65 10.15 -22.41
N PRO A 383 -29.76 10.48 -21.73
CA PRO A 383 -29.74 10.88 -20.32
C PRO A 383 -29.31 9.80 -19.32
N GLN A 384 -29.05 8.56 -19.77
CA GLN A 384 -28.63 7.41 -18.94
C GLN A 384 -27.18 6.96 -19.25
N ILE A 385 -26.40 7.77 -19.96
CA ILE A 385 -24.99 7.46 -20.24
C ILE A 385 -24.20 7.32 -18.93
N ASP A 386 -23.35 6.29 -18.84
CA ASP A 386 -22.44 6.12 -17.72
C ASP A 386 -21.29 7.13 -17.84
N LEU A 387 -21.24 8.08 -16.91
CA LEU A 387 -20.25 9.15 -16.88
C LEU A 387 -19.05 8.85 -15.98
N ARG A 388 -18.95 7.64 -15.40
CA ARG A 388 -17.80 7.27 -14.54
C ARG A 388 -16.47 7.40 -15.26
N GLN A 389 -16.41 6.99 -16.53
CA GLN A 389 -15.20 7.13 -17.33
C GLN A 389 -14.84 8.60 -17.57
N LEU A 390 -15.83 9.47 -17.78
CA LEU A 390 -15.60 10.91 -17.90
C LEU A 390 -15.01 11.49 -16.61
N VAL A 391 -15.51 11.12 -15.43
CA VAL A 391 -14.98 11.60 -14.14
C VAL A 391 -13.53 11.19 -13.96
N ILE A 392 -13.21 9.93 -14.27
CA ILE A 392 -11.83 9.40 -14.18
C ILE A 392 -10.91 10.15 -15.15
N SER A 393 -11.35 10.35 -16.41
CA SER A 393 -10.58 11.08 -17.41
C SER A 393 -10.39 12.55 -17.05
N LEU A 394 -11.40 13.23 -16.51
CA LEU A 394 -11.31 14.60 -16.05
C LEU A 394 -10.35 14.74 -14.86
N HIS A 395 -10.46 13.83 -13.89
CA HIS A 395 -9.56 13.82 -12.74
C HIS A 395 -8.11 13.62 -13.17
N ALA A 396 -7.84 12.64 -14.04
CA ALA A 396 -6.50 12.39 -14.56
C ALA A 396 -5.95 13.60 -15.34
N TRP A 397 -6.76 14.20 -16.21
CA TRP A 397 -6.39 15.39 -16.96
C TRP A 397 -6.06 16.56 -16.03
N LEU A 398 -6.89 16.81 -15.02
CA LEU A 398 -6.71 17.92 -14.08
C LEU A 398 -5.45 17.76 -13.24
N VAL A 399 -5.21 16.58 -12.69
CA VAL A 399 -3.99 16.30 -11.94
C VAL A 399 -2.77 16.53 -12.81
N GLN A 400 -2.81 16.04 -14.06
CA GLN A 400 -1.72 16.21 -15.01
C GLN A 400 -1.51 17.68 -15.36
N HIS A 401 -2.56 18.42 -15.70
CA HIS A 401 -2.52 19.82 -16.10
C HIS A 401 -1.99 20.73 -14.97
N ILE A 402 -2.52 20.56 -13.76
CA ILE A 402 -2.05 21.27 -12.55
C ILE A 402 -0.54 21.05 -12.34
N HIS A 403 -0.06 19.81 -12.53
CA HIS A 403 1.34 19.47 -12.32
C HIS A 403 2.26 19.91 -13.47
N SER A 404 1.81 19.81 -14.73
CA SER A 404 2.64 20.05 -15.91
C SER A 404 2.60 21.48 -16.42
N SER A 405 1.51 22.20 -16.16
CA SER A 405 1.17 23.48 -16.78
C SER A 405 0.93 24.57 -15.73
N ASP A 406 -0.06 24.43 -14.85
CA ASP A 406 -0.47 25.49 -13.91
C ASP A 406 0.62 25.77 -12.89
N ARG A 407 1.33 24.74 -12.41
CA ARG A 407 2.51 24.90 -11.54
C ARG A 407 3.67 25.62 -12.22
N LYS A 408 3.85 25.47 -13.54
CA LYS A 408 4.87 26.24 -14.27
C LYS A 408 4.45 27.70 -14.39
N LEU A 409 3.16 27.94 -14.66
CA LEU A 409 2.58 29.28 -14.69
C LEU A 409 2.69 29.97 -13.32
N GLY A 410 2.26 29.33 -12.23
CA GLY A 410 2.36 29.85 -10.87
C GLY A 410 3.81 30.16 -10.45
N LYS A 411 4.76 29.27 -10.76
CA LYS A 411 6.20 29.54 -10.55
C LYS A 411 6.72 30.72 -11.39
N PHE A 412 6.22 30.89 -12.61
CA PHE A 412 6.59 32.00 -13.49
C PHE A 412 6.05 33.33 -12.97
N LEU A 413 4.77 33.39 -12.56
CA LEU A 413 4.13 34.57 -11.98
C LEU A 413 4.83 34.99 -10.68
N LYS A 414 5.12 34.03 -9.80
CA LYS A 414 5.87 34.25 -8.56
C LYS A 414 7.26 34.85 -8.81
N LYS A 415 7.99 34.37 -9.84
CA LYS A 415 9.31 34.93 -10.22
C LYS A 415 9.23 36.37 -10.73
N ARG A 416 8.08 36.81 -11.25
CA ARG A 416 7.86 38.18 -11.71
C ARG A 416 7.30 39.11 -10.64
N GLY A 417 7.13 38.63 -9.40
CA GLY A 417 6.58 39.43 -8.31
C GLY A 417 5.11 39.76 -8.50
N VAL A 418 4.41 39.03 -9.37
CA VAL A 418 2.96 39.12 -9.52
C VAL A 418 2.37 38.39 -8.33
N SER A 419 2.05 39.14 -7.27
CA SER A 419 1.23 38.65 -6.17
C SER A 419 -0.21 38.93 -6.53
N ALA A 420 -1.07 37.90 -6.51
CA ALA A 420 -2.49 38.04 -6.80
C ALA A 420 -3.08 39.25 -6.06
N ILE A 421 -3.62 40.18 -6.86
CA ILE A 421 -4.47 41.27 -6.40
C ILE A 421 -5.61 40.63 -5.61
N GLN A 422 -5.76 41.03 -4.35
CA GLN A 422 -7.00 40.80 -3.61
C GLN A 422 -8.10 41.59 -4.33
N GLY A 423 -8.84 40.90 -5.20
CA GLY A 423 -10.11 41.39 -5.75
C GLY A 423 -11.25 41.19 -4.74
N PRO A 424 -12.30 42.01 -4.82
CA PRO A 424 -13.16 42.45 -3.70
C PRO A 424 -13.99 41.37 -3.00
#